data_AF-A0AAV0QEK3-F1
#
_entry.id   AF-A0AAV0QEK3-F1
#
_cell.length_a   1.000
_cell.length_b   1.000
_cell.length_c   1.000
_cell.angle_alpha   90.00
_cell.angle_beta   90.00
_cell.angle_gamma   90.00
#
_symmetry.space_group_name_H-M   'P 1'
#
loop_
_entity.id
_entity.type
_entity.pdbx_description
1 polymer ?
#
loop_
_entity_poly.entity_id
_entity_poly.type
_entity_poly.pdbx_seq_one_letter_code
_entity_poly.pdbx_strand_id
1 'polypeptide(L)'
;MRSRAVDESLAILHHIGLADSDLKKLGTEFVDSLVRVITNLKFKRDHHQSRAYATILLRSAFRAADPIQSVNARSEIFAAVVGVLKDRISESATKAALKFLIEVSPWGRNRIKAVEGGTVAALIELLLESDHCSSAARRATELAMRGVEVMCGCAEGRAEVVGHAAGLAVVSKKMLRVSHAATDGAVRIVAAVSRYSATKGVVAEMAEVGVVAKLCLLLQVDVSWKSKEKAREVLRAHSRAWRNSPCIPPHLISSFP
;
A
#
# COMPACT_ATOMS: atom_id res chain seq x y z
N MET A 1 21.51 28.00 11.18
CA MET A 1 21.43 28.71 9.88
C MET A 1 21.13 27.80 8.68
N ARG A 2 21.85 26.68 8.44
CA ARG A 2 21.59 25.82 7.26
C ARG A 2 20.18 25.19 7.17
N SER A 3 19.50 24.94 8.29
CA SER A 3 18.13 24.37 8.30
C SER A 3 17.08 25.29 7.65
N ARG A 4 17.09 26.58 8.04
CA ARG A 4 16.08 27.56 7.64
C ARG A 4 16.08 27.86 6.14
N ALA A 5 17.25 28.00 5.53
CA ALA A 5 17.37 28.21 4.10
C ALA A 5 16.81 27.03 3.28
N VAL A 6 17.00 25.79 3.77
CA VAL A 6 16.45 24.60 3.12
C VAL A 6 14.92 24.57 3.25
N ASP A 7 14.38 24.91 4.43
CA ASP A 7 12.93 24.98 4.66
C ASP A 7 12.27 25.99 3.73
N GLU A 8 12.81 27.22 3.68
CA GLU A 8 12.31 28.29 2.81
C GLU A 8 12.42 27.91 1.33
N SER A 9 13.52 27.27 0.92
CA SER A 9 13.70 26.80 -0.47
C SER A 9 12.66 25.75 -0.85
N LEU A 10 12.41 24.75 0.00
CA LEU A 10 11.42 23.71 -0.26
C LEU A 10 10.00 24.25 -0.27
N ALA A 11 9.70 25.20 0.63
CA ALA A 11 8.43 25.89 0.64
C ALA A 11 8.22 26.64 -0.69
N ILE A 12 9.20 27.42 -1.14
CA ILE A 12 9.13 28.14 -2.41
C ILE A 12 8.93 27.16 -3.58
N LEU A 13 9.76 26.11 -3.69
CA LEU A 13 9.65 25.11 -4.76
C LEU A 13 8.29 24.42 -4.79
N HIS A 14 7.73 24.09 -3.62
CA HIS A 14 6.41 23.49 -3.50
C HIS A 14 5.30 24.43 -3.99
N HIS A 15 5.33 25.71 -3.58
CA HIS A 15 4.26 26.67 -3.92
C HIS A 15 4.36 27.23 -5.34
N ILE A 16 5.57 27.29 -5.92
CA ILE A 16 5.74 27.64 -7.35
C ILE A 16 5.04 26.61 -8.24
N GLY A 17 4.96 25.35 -7.81
CA GLY A 17 4.29 24.29 -8.58
C GLY A 17 5.01 24.00 -9.90
N LEU A 18 6.28 23.60 -9.81
CA LEU A 18 7.14 23.32 -10.98
C LEU A 18 6.43 22.43 -12.00
N ALA A 19 6.52 22.82 -13.28
CA ALA A 19 6.03 22.01 -14.38
C ALA A 19 6.87 20.73 -14.54
N ASP A 20 6.26 19.67 -15.10
CA ASP A 20 6.94 18.39 -15.34
C ASP A 20 8.22 18.57 -16.17
N SER A 21 8.21 19.49 -17.15
CA SER A 21 9.40 19.82 -17.95
C SER A 21 10.57 20.38 -17.14
N ASP A 22 10.29 21.12 -16.07
CA ASP A 22 11.34 21.72 -15.23
C ASP A 22 11.82 20.73 -14.19
N LEU A 23 10.93 19.94 -13.59
CA LEU A 23 11.30 18.81 -12.74
C LEU A 23 12.20 17.82 -13.47
N LYS A 24 11.95 17.57 -14.76
CA LYS A 24 12.78 16.71 -15.61
C LYS A 24 14.19 17.28 -15.80
N LYS A 25 14.34 18.60 -15.95
CA LYS A 25 15.66 19.26 -16.09
C LYS A 25 16.50 19.19 -14.81
N LEU A 26 15.86 19.15 -13.64
CA LEU A 26 16.55 19.08 -12.34
C LEU A 26 17.24 17.73 -12.10
N GLY A 27 16.77 16.66 -12.74
CA GLY A 27 17.48 15.38 -12.81
C GLY A 27 17.70 14.67 -11.47
N THR A 28 18.71 13.80 -11.44
CA THR A 28 18.99 12.90 -10.31
C THR A 28 19.53 13.62 -9.08
N GLU A 29 20.34 14.66 -9.24
CA GLU A 29 20.89 15.43 -8.11
C GLU A 29 19.79 16.08 -7.25
N PHE A 30 18.70 16.48 -7.88
CA PHE A 30 17.53 16.99 -7.18
C PHE A 30 16.84 15.89 -6.37
N VAL A 31 16.59 14.73 -6.98
CA VAL A 31 16.05 13.56 -6.27
C VAL A 31 16.92 13.18 -5.07
N ASP A 32 18.24 13.16 -5.23
CA ASP A 32 19.20 12.85 -4.18
C ASP A 32 19.11 13.84 -3.02
N SER A 33 18.98 15.12 -3.34
CA SER A 33 18.80 16.19 -2.35
C SER A 33 17.49 16.04 -1.58
N LEU A 34 16.39 15.70 -2.27
CA LEU A 34 15.09 15.46 -1.64
C LEU A 34 15.15 14.25 -0.69
N VAL A 35 15.78 13.14 -1.12
CA VAL A 35 15.96 11.94 -0.29
C VAL A 35 16.77 12.26 0.97
N ARG A 36 17.84 13.07 0.85
CA ARG A 36 18.61 13.54 2.01
C ARG A 36 17.74 14.35 2.98
N VAL A 37 16.87 15.24 2.50
CA VAL A 37 15.95 16.00 3.37
C VAL A 37 14.96 15.06 4.07
N ILE A 38 14.36 14.12 3.35
CA ILE A 38 13.36 13.20 3.91
C ILE A 38 13.96 12.33 5.03
N THR A 39 15.21 11.89 4.87
CA THR A 39 15.87 10.91 5.75
C THR A 39 16.66 11.51 6.89
N ASN A 40 17.05 12.79 6.81
CA ASN A 40 17.90 13.41 7.81
C ASN A 40 17.20 13.46 9.18
N LEU A 41 17.83 12.84 10.17
CA LEU A 41 17.31 12.74 11.54
C LEU A 41 17.14 14.11 12.20
N LYS A 42 17.91 15.12 11.81
CA LYS A 42 17.72 16.50 12.30
C LYS A 42 16.38 17.08 11.88
N PHE A 43 15.87 16.70 10.71
CA PHE A 43 14.56 17.15 10.23
C PHE A 43 13.40 16.36 10.84
N LYS A 44 13.65 15.23 11.54
CA LYS A 44 12.59 14.40 12.10
C LYS A 44 11.87 15.02 13.31
N ARG A 45 12.54 15.89 14.08
CA ARG A 45 11.98 16.43 15.35
C ARG A 45 11.27 17.77 15.17
N ASP A 46 11.75 18.64 14.26
CA ASP A 46 11.26 20.03 14.16
C ASP A 46 10.90 20.49 12.73
N HIS A 47 11.05 19.64 11.71
CA HIS A 47 10.91 20.05 10.29
C HIS A 47 9.99 19.14 9.47
N HIS A 48 8.81 18.82 10.03
CA HIS A 48 7.80 18.01 9.35
C HIS A 48 7.37 18.61 8.00
N GLN A 49 7.26 19.94 7.91
CA GLN A 49 6.84 20.63 6.69
C GLN A 49 7.82 20.42 5.53
N SER A 50 9.12 20.58 5.78
CA SER A 50 10.16 20.41 4.76
C SER A 50 10.22 18.97 4.25
N ARG A 51 10.07 17.98 5.15
CA ARG A 51 9.97 16.57 4.76
C ARG A 51 8.69 16.29 3.96
N ALA A 52 7.57 16.93 4.31
CA ALA A 52 6.34 16.82 3.56
C ALA A 52 6.49 17.37 2.13
N TYR A 53 7.02 18.59 1.99
CA TYR A 53 7.29 19.20 0.68
C TYR A 53 8.30 18.40 -0.13
N ALA A 54 9.38 17.90 0.49
CA ALA A 54 10.34 17.06 -0.19
C ALA A 54 9.71 15.76 -0.70
N THR A 55 8.80 15.15 0.07
CA THR A 55 8.06 13.93 -0.35
C THR A 55 7.14 14.22 -1.53
N ILE A 56 6.43 15.36 -1.51
CA ILE A 56 5.54 15.77 -2.59
C ILE A 56 6.35 16.02 -3.88
N LEU A 57 7.45 16.76 -3.78
CA LEU A 57 8.35 17.04 -4.89
C LEU A 57 9.02 15.76 -5.42
N LEU A 58 9.39 14.82 -4.54
CA LEU A 58 9.97 13.53 -4.92
C LEU A 58 9.00 12.75 -5.80
N ARG A 59 7.73 12.66 -5.39
CA ARG A 59 6.69 12.02 -6.21
C ARG A 59 6.53 12.74 -7.55
N SER A 60 6.47 14.06 -7.57
CA SER A 60 6.32 14.84 -8.81
C SER A 60 7.49 14.61 -9.76
N ALA A 61 8.73 14.56 -9.24
CA ALA A 61 9.92 14.27 -10.03
C ALA A 61 9.84 12.90 -10.69
N PHE A 62 9.42 11.86 -9.97
CA PHE A 62 9.25 10.51 -10.54
C PHE A 62 8.11 10.39 -11.54
N ARG A 63 7.06 11.20 -11.37
CA ARG A 63 5.95 11.29 -12.34
C ARG A 63 6.39 11.95 -13.64
N ALA A 64 7.25 12.97 -13.55
CA ALA A 64 7.77 13.73 -14.69
C ALA A 64 8.96 13.03 -15.39
N ALA A 65 9.65 12.12 -14.70
CA ALA A 65 10.81 11.41 -15.21
C ALA A 65 10.47 10.49 -16.39
N ASP A 66 11.44 10.27 -17.28
CA ASP A 66 11.29 9.30 -18.35
C ASP A 66 11.09 7.89 -17.78
N PRO A 67 10.23 7.04 -18.36
CA PRO A 67 9.97 5.70 -17.84
C PRO A 67 11.25 4.90 -17.57
N ILE A 68 12.26 5.05 -18.42
CA ILE A 68 13.55 4.36 -18.29
C ILE A 68 14.30 4.71 -16.99
N GLN A 69 14.15 5.94 -16.50
CA GLN A 69 14.75 6.41 -15.24
C GLN A 69 13.98 5.88 -14.03
N SER A 70 12.69 5.62 -14.19
CA SER A 70 11.80 5.16 -13.12
C SER A 70 11.73 3.64 -12.99
N VAL A 71 12.16 2.84 -13.98
CA VAL A 71 12.08 1.36 -13.97
C VAL A 71 12.99 0.69 -12.92
N ASN A 72 14.05 1.38 -12.48
CA ASN A 72 15.04 0.85 -11.55
C ASN A 72 15.50 1.89 -10.53
N ALA A 73 14.56 2.40 -9.75
CA ALA A 73 14.85 3.35 -8.66
C ALA A 73 15.79 2.72 -7.61
N ARG A 74 16.59 3.56 -6.96
CA ARG A 74 17.53 3.11 -5.92
C ARG A 74 16.79 2.75 -4.62
N SER A 75 17.31 1.81 -3.86
CA SER A 75 16.64 1.26 -2.66
C SER A 75 16.44 2.31 -1.56
N GLU A 76 17.35 3.29 -1.45
CA GLU A 76 17.31 4.37 -0.47
C GLU A 76 16.07 5.25 -0.63
N ILE A 77 15.55 5.36 -1.87
CA ILE A 77 14.33 6.13 -2.16
C ILE A 77 13.13 5.45 -1.51
N PHE A 78 13.02 4.13 -1.62
CA PHE A 78 11.94 3.37 -0.97
C PHE A 78 12.07 3.44 0.55
N ALA A 79 13.28 3.29 1.10
CA ALA A 79 13.51 3.44 2.53
C ALA A 79 13.09 4.83 3.05
N ALA A 80 13.39 5.90 2.30
CA ALA A 80 12.97 7.26 2.63
C ALA A 80 11.44 7.39 2.66
N VAL A 81 10.76 6.88 1.63
CA VAL A 81 9.30 6.93 1.51
C VAL A 81 8.61 6.09 2.59
N VAL A 82 9.13 4.91 2.92
CA VAL A 82 8.66 4.09 4.04
C VAL A 82 8.83 4.82 5.36
N GLY A 83 9.96 5.53 5.54
CA GLY A 83 10.17 6.40 6.70
C GLY A 83 9.11 7.49 6.83
N VAL A 84 8.67 8.09 5.72
CA VAL A 84 7.59 9.09 5.73
C VAL A 84 6.26 8.47 6.18
N LEU A 85 5.95 7.26 5.69
CA LEU A 85 4.75 6.54 6.13
C LEU A 85 4.82 6.31 7.64
N LYS A 86 5.89 5.69 8.13
CA LYS A 86 6.06 5.36 9.57
C LYS A 86 6.00 6.59 10.47
N ASP A 87 6.61 7.69 10.05
CA ASP A 87 6.68 8.92 10.86
C ASP A 87 5.37 9.74 10.85
N ARG A 88 4.36 9.38 10.03
CA ARG A 88 3.04 10.05 9.95
C ARG A 88 3.11 11.58 9.83
N ILE A 89 4.07 12.07 9.03
CA ILE A 89 4.49 13.48 8.99
C ILE A 89 3.31 14.45 8.74
N SER A 90 2.47 14.14 7.76
CA SER A 90 1.25 14.87 7.43
C SER A 90 0.39 14.05 6.48
N GLU A 91 -0.90 14.38 6.35
CA GLU A 91 -1.79 13.70 5.39
C GLU A 91 -1.31 13.85 3.94
N SER A 92 -0.80 15.04 3.57
CA SER A 92 -0.32 15.32 2.21
C SER A 92 0.95 14.53 1.90
N ALA A 93 1.88 14.44 2.84
CA ALA A 93 3.10 13.62 2.72
C ALA A 93 2.75 12.13 2.62
N THR A 94 1.87 11.62 3.49
CA THR A 94 1.41 10.23 3.46
C THR A 94 0.75 9.91 2.11
N LYS A 95 -0.14 10.78 1.63
CA LYS A 95 -0.78 10.62 0.32
C LYS A 95 0.24 10.62 -0.82
N ALA A 96 1.25 11.48 -0.78
CA ALA A 96 2.31 11.52 -1.78
C ALA A 96 3.16 10.24 -1.75
N ALA A 97 3.57 9.79 -0.55
CA ALA A 97 4.30 8.55 -0.36
C ALA A 97 3.54 7.32 -0.89
N LEU A 98 2.26 7.17 -0.54
CA LEU A 98 1.43 6.07 -1.02
C LEU A 98 1.30 6.07 -2.55
N LYS A 99 1.04 7.23 -3.15
CA LYS A 99 0.94 7.33 -4.61
C LYS A 99 2.26 7.03 -5.31
N PHE A 100 3.38 7.52 -4.77
CA PHE A 100 4.71 7.18 -5.28
C PHE A 100 4.90 5.65 -5.33
N LEU A 101 4.61 4.94 -4.24
CA LEU A 101 4.74 3.49 -4.19
C LEU A 101 3.86 2.78 -5.22
N ILE A 102 2.61 3.22 -5.38
CA ILE A 102 1.66 2.65 -6.35
C ILE A 102 2.08 2.90 -7.80
N GLU A 103 2.66 4.06 -8.08
CA GLU A 103 3.07 4.50 -9.42
C GLU A 103 4.40 3.84 -9.84
N VAL A 104 5.34 3.64 -8.90
CA VAL A 104 6.72 3.19 -9.20
C VAL A 104 6.91 1.68 -9.00
N SER A 105 6.12 1.03 -8.14
CA SER A 105 6.26 -0.41 -7.85
C SER A 105 5.57 -1.39 -8.81
N PRO A 106 4.81 -1.00 -9.85
CA PRO A 106 4.42 -1.92 -10.92
C PRO A 106 5.64 -2.53 -11.64
N TRP A 107 6.77 -1.83 -11.69
CA TRP A 107 8.04 -2.35 -12.19
C TRP A 107 8.61 -3.40 -11.21
N GLY A 108 8.89 -4.61 -11.69
CA GLY A 108 9.28 -5.74 -10.84
C GLY A 108 10.49 -5.46 -9.93
N ARG A 109 11.54 -4.83 -10.46
CA ARG A 109 12.75 -4.47 -9.69
C ARG A 109 12.44 -3.50 -8.55
N ASN A 110 11.64 -2.49 -8.83
CA ASN A 110 11.20 -1.51 -7.82
C ASN A 110 10.34 -2.16 -6.75
N ARG A 111 9.45 -3.07 -7.15
CA ARG A 111 8.58 -3.79 -6.23
C ARG A 111 9.39 -4.58 -5.20
N ILE A 112 10.39 -5.33 -5.65
CA ILE A 112 11.28 -6.11 -4.78
C ILE A 112 11.96 -5.17 -3.78
N LYS A 113 12.61 -4.09 -4.27
CA LYS A 113 13.27 -3.10 -3.40
C LYS A 113 12.30 -2.42 -2.41
N ALA A 114 11.07 -2.15 -2.84
CA ALA A 114 10.04 -1.57 -1.98
C ALA A 114 9.65 -2.54 -0.85
N VAL A 115 9.47 -3.82 -1.18
CA VAL A 115 9.17 -4.87 -0.21
C VAL A 115 10.34 -5.04 0.77
N GLU A 116 11.57 -5.18 0.29
CA GLU A 116 12.79 -5.25 1.12
C GLU A 116 12.96 -4.02 2.02
N GLY A 117 12.54 -2.85 1.56
CA GLY A 117 12.50 -1.61 2.34
C GLY A 117 11.43 -1.58 3.44
N GLY A 118 10.65 -2.64 3.64
CA GLY A 118 9.63 -2.76 4.68
C GLY A 118 8.30 -2.06 4.33
N THR A 119 8.00 -1.88 3.04
CA THR A 119 6.76 -1.21 2.60
C THR A 119 5.52 -1.95 3.08
N VAL A 120 5.50 -3.28 3.02
CA VAL A 120 4.32 -4.09 3.37
C VAL A 120 3.93 -3.89 4.83
N ALA A 121 4.88 -4.00 5.75
CA ALA A 121 4.65 -3.77 7.18
C ALA A 121 4.11 -2.35 7.44
N ALA A 122 4.74 -1.32 6.87
CA ALA A 122 4.31 0.07 7.05
C ALA A 122 2.89 0.34 6.52
N LEU A 123 2.49 -0.33 5.42
CA LEU A 123 1.14 -0.24 4.89
C LEU A 123 0.12 -0.95 5.78
N ILE A 124 0.46 -2.11 6.34
CA ILE A 124 -0.40 -2.84 7.27
C ILE A 124 -0.63 -2.04 8.55
N GLU A 125 0.43 -1.49 9.15
CA GLU A 125 0.35 -0.60 10.32
C GLU A 125 -0.56 0.60 10.04
N LEU A 126 -0.40 1.26 8.89
CA LEU A 126 -1.25 2.39 8.48
C LEU A 126 -2.73 1.98 8.34
N LEU A 127 -3.01 0.77 7.87
CA LEU A 127 -4.38 0.25 7.76
C LEU A 127 -4.97 -0.13 9.12
N LEU A 128 -4.16 -0.55 10.09
CA LEU A 128 -4.62 -0.88 11.44
C LEU A 128 -5.08 0.37 12.19
N GLU A 129 -4.32 1.45 12.07
CA GLU A 129 -4.60 2.74 12.70
C GLU A 129 -5.77 3.49 12.04
N SER A 130 -6.09 3.18 10.77
CA SER A 130 -7.09 3.96 10.05
C SER A 130 -8.53 3.70 10.49
N ASP A 131 -9.20 4.77 10.88
CA ASP A 131 -10.64 4.88 11.05
C ASP A 131 -11.25 5.61 9.83
N HIS A 132 -12.35 5.08 9.28
CA HIS A 132 -12.93 5.61 8.04
C HIS A 132 -13.95 6.73 8.29
N CYS A 133 -13.74 7.51 9.35
CA CYS A 133 -14.66 8.54 9.81
C CYS A 133 -14.62 9.80 8.93
N SER A 134 -13.45 10.11 8.34
CA SER A 134 -13.29 11.24 7.41
C SER A 134 -13.02 10.77 5.97
N SER A 135 -13.37 11.61 4.99
CA SER A 135 -13.10 11.35 3.57
C SER A 135 -11.61 11.24 3.26
N ALA A 136 -10.78 12.03 3.96
CA ALA A 136 -9.32 12.01 3.84
C ALA A 136 -8.74 10.68 4.33
N ALA A 137 -9.15 10.23 5.53
CA ALA A 137 -8.72 8.95 6.09
C ALA A 137 -9.20 7.75 5.26
N ARG A 138 -10.42 7.82 4.72
CA ARG A 138 -10.94 6.85 3.75
C ARG A 138 -10.06 6.78 2.51
N ARG A 139 -9.68 7.92 1.93
CA ARG A 139 -8.82 7.96 0.73
C ARG A 139 -7.42 7.43 0.99
N ALA A 140 -6.83 7.74 2.13
CA ALA A 140 -5.53 7.18 2.54
C ALA A 140 -5.61 5.65 2.68
N THR A 141 -6.71 5.14 3.25
CA THR A 141 -6.96 3.69 3.36
C THR A 141 -7.06 3.01 1.99
N GLU A 142 -7.79 3.60 1.04
CA GLU A 142 -7.88 3.07 -0.32
C GLU A 142 -6.50 2.97 -1.00
N LEU A 143 -5.69 4.02 -0.85
CA LEU A 143 -4.33 4.04 -1.38
C LEU A 143 -3.45 3.00 -0.67
N ALA A 144 -3.55 2.85 0.63
CA ALA A 144 -2.79 1.83 1.37
C ALA A 144 -3.19 0.41 0.95
N MET A 145 -4.49 0.11 0.81
CA MET A 145 -4.99 -1.15 0.26
C MET A 145 -4.46 -1.41 -1.14
N ARG A 146 -4.44 -0.39 -2.00
CA ARG A 146 -3.86 -0.49 -3.34
C ARG A 146 -2.35 -0.73 -3.29
N GLY A 147 -1.64 -0.12 -2.36
CA GLY A 147 -0.22 -0.36 -2.11
C GLY A 147 0.05 -1.84 -1.78
N VAL A 148 -0.71 -2.41 -0.84
CA VAL A 148 -0.60 -3.83 -0.48
C VAL A 148 -0.86 -4.73 -1.70
N GLU A 149 -1.90 -4.41 -2.48
CA GLU A 149 -2.21 -5.14 -3.72
C GLU A 149 -1.05 -5.12 -4.72
N VAL A 150 -0.40 -3.97 -4.92
CA VAL A 150 0.76 -3.85 -5.80
C VAL A 150 1.92 -4.68 -5.26
N MET A 151 2.22 -4.64 -3.96
CA MET A 151 3.31 -5.45 -3.37
C MET A 151 3.07 -6.96 -3.55
N CYS A 152 1.82 -7.43 -3.38
CA CYS A 152 1.44 -8.84 -3.55
C CYS A 152 1.61 -9.40 -4.97
N GLY A 153 1.95 -8.58 -5.96
CA GLY A 153 2.27 -9.07 -7.30
C GLY A 153 3.65 -9.73 -7.44
N CYS A 154 4.45 -9.81 -6.37
CA CYS A 154 5.67 -10.62 -6.28
C CYS A 154 5.59 -11.62 -5.11
N ALA A 155 6.51 -12.60 -5.05
CA ALA A 155 6.49 -13.64 -4.02
C ALA A 155 6.85 -13.07 -2.65
N GLU A 156 7.84 -12.19 -2.61
CA GLU A 156 8.36 -11.48 -1.43
C GLU A 156 7.24 -10.65 -0.79
N GLY A 157 6.49 -9.88 -1.59
CA GLY A 157 5.40 -9.06 -1.07
C GLY A 157 4.26 -9.90 -0.47
N ARG A 158 3.95 -11.07 -1.05
CA ARG A 158 2.97 -11.99 -0.44
C ARG A 158 3.50 -12.63 0.84
N ALA A 159 4.78 -13.00 0.85
CA ALA A 159 5.43 -13.56 2.03
C ALA A 159 5.38 -12.57 3.20
N GLU A 160 5.65 -11.27 2.96
CA GLU A 160 5.54 -10.23 3.97
C GLU A 160 4.10 -10.03 4.48
N VAL A 161 3.09 -10.08 3.60
CA VAL A 161 1.68 -9.97 4.03
C VAL A 161 1.28 -11.14 4.92
N VAL A 162 1.68 -12.36 4.56
CA VAL A 162 1.39 -13.57 5.34
C VAL A 162 2.21 -13.63 6.63
N GLY A 163 3.46 -13.18 6.59
CA GLY A 163 4.36 -13.20 7.75
C GLY A 163 4.02 -12.14 8.79
N HIS A 164 3.32 -11.07 8.39
CA HIS A 164 2.89 -10.04 9.33
C HIS A 164 1.66 -10.50 10.13
N ALA A 165 1.73 -10.48 11.46
CA ALA A 165 0.70 -11.00 12.37
C ALA A 165 -0.73 -10.45 12.15
N ALA A 166 -0.85 -9.26 11.57
CA ALA A 166 -2.13 -8.63 11.25
C ALA A 166 -2.43 -8.53 9.73
N GLY A 167 -1.62 -9.12 8.85
CA GLY A 167 -1.70 -8.88 7.42
C GLY A 167 -3.00 -9.36 6.79
N LEU A 168 -3.33 -10.66 6.92
CA LEU A 168 -4.61 -11.18 6.42
C LEU A 168 -5.79 -10.61 7.19
N ALA A 169 -5.64 -10.41 8.51
CA ALA A 169 -6.67 -9.83 9.36
C ALA A 169 -7.07 -8.42 8.91
N VAL A 170 -6.11 -7.54 8.60
CA VAL A 170 -6.42 -6.16 8.18
C VAL A 170 -7.02 -6.13 6.78
N VAL A 171 -6.50 -6.92 5.83
CA VAL A 171 -7.04 -7.03 4.48
C VAL A 171 -8.49 -7.52 4.52
N SER A 172 -8.74 -8.56 5.30
CA SER A 172 -10.07 -9.07 5.59
C SER A 172 -10.94 -7.97 6.20
N LYS A 173 -10.50 -7.32 7.29
CA LYS A 173 -11.26 -6.26 8.00
C LYS A 173 -11.68 -5.12 7.07
N LYS A 174 -10.84 -4.70 6.11
CA LYS A 174 -11.10 -3.56 5.22
C LYS A 174 -11.99 -3.92 4.02
N MET A 175 -12.09 -5.20 3.67
CA MET A 175 -13.00 -5.69 2.63
C MET A 175 -14.46 -5.33 2.97
N LEU A 176 -15.22 -4.79 1.99
CA LEU A 176 -16.60 -4.31 2.12
C LEU A 176 -16.83 -3.10 3.04
N ARG A 177 -15.79 -2.56 3.70
CA ARG A 177 -15.93 -1.46 4.68
C ARG A 177 -15.41 -0.11 4.20
N VAL A 178 -14.56 -0.10 3.16
CA VAL A 178 -13.86 1.11 2.71
C VAL A 178 -14.44 1.64 1.41
N SER A 179 -14.43 0.88 0.33
CA SER A 179 -15.05 1.24 -0.95
C SER A 179 -15.07 0.03 -1.88
N HIS A 180 -15.74 0.16 -3.04
CA HIS A 180 -15.70 -0.89 -4.07
C HIS A 180 -14.26 -1.13 -4.56
N ALA A 181 -13.48 -0.08 -4.81
CA ALA A 181 -12.09 -0.21 -5.25
C ALA A 181 -11.21 -0.91 -4.20
N ALA A 182 -11.37 -0.57 -2.93
CA ALA A 182 -10.65 -1.24 -1.83
C ALA A 182 -11.09 -2.71 -1.67
N THR A 183 -12.38 -3.00 -1.88
CA THR A 183 -12.91 -4.37 -1.85
C THR A 183 -12.33 -5.20 -2.99
N ASP A 184 -12.32 -4.68 -4.22
CA ASP A 184 -11.73 -5.34 -5.38
C ASP A 184 -10.22 -5.62 -5.16
N GLY A 185 -9.51 -4.66 -4.56
CA GLY A 185 -8.10 -4.83 -4.19
C GLY A 185 -7.91 -5.91 -3.11
N ALA A 186 -8.74 -5.91 -2.07
CA ALA A 186 -8.72 -6.93 -1.02
C ALA A 186 -8.94 -8.34 -1.58
N VAL A 187 -9.91 -8.52 -2.48
CA VAL A 187 -10.17 -9.81 -3.14
C VAL A 187 -8.97 -10.24 -3.98
N ARG A 188 -8.32 -9.31 -4.71
CA ARG A 188 -7.11 -9.62 -5.48
C ARG A 188 -5.93 -10.01 -4.60
N ILE A 189 -5.73 -9.36 -3.45
CA ILE A 189 -4.73 -9.74 -2.45
C ILE A 189 -5.01 -11.16 -1.95
N VAL A 190 -6.22 -11.41 -1.45
CA VAL A 190 -6.63 -12.73 -0.94
C VAL A 190 -6.41 -13.79 -2.00
N ALA A 191 -6.85 -13.57 -3.23
CA ALA A 191 -6.69 -14.54 -4.30
C ALA A 191 -5.23 -14.80 -4.69
N ALA A 192 -4.38 -13.78 -4.68
CA ALA A 192 -2.95 -13.96 -4.91
C ALA A 192 -2.32 -14.82 -3.81
N VAL A 193 -2.66 -14.58 -2.54
CA VAL A 193 -2.18 -15.40 -1.42
C VAL A 193 -2.75 -16.82 -1.51
N SER A 194 -4.06 -16.97 -1.73
CA SER A 194 -4.73 -18.27 -1.84
C SER A 194 -4.23 -19.12 -3.01
N ARG A 195 -3.72 -18.50 -4.08
CA ARG A 195 -3.19 -19.22 -5.25
C ARG A 195 -1.72 -19.57 -5.11
N TYR A 196 -0.91 -18.70 -4.53
CA TYR A 196 0.55 -18.80 -4.60
C TYR A 196 1.26 -18.96 -3.25
N SER A 197 0.54 -18.84 -2.13
CA SER A 197 1.08 -18.84 -0.77
C SER A 197 0.20 -19.63 0.23
N ALA A 198 -0.70 -20.49 -0.27
CA ALA A 198 -1.67 -21.21 0.53
C ALA A 198 -1.09 -22.46 1.23
N THR A 199 -0.27 -22.25 2.26
CA THR A 199 0.08 -23.33 3.20
C THR A 199 -1.13 -23.68 4.07
N LYS A 200 -1.11 -24.85 4.73
CA LYS A 200 -2.19 -25.25 5.66
C LYS A 200 -2.45 -24.19 6.74
N GLY A 201 -1.38 -23.60 7.28
CA GLY A 201 -1.47 -22.53 8.28
C GLY A 201 -2.15 -21.28 7.74
N VAL A 202 -1.76 -20.83 6.54
CA VAL A 202 -2.37 -19.67 5.88
C VAL A 202 -3.86 -19.88 5.60
N VAL A 203 -4.23 -21.07 5.11
CA VAL A 203 -5.63 -21.41 4.82
C VAL A 203 -6.48 -21.46 6.09
N ALA A 204 -5.91 -21.95 7.21
CA ALA A 204 -6.56 -21.93 8.51
C ALA A 204 -6.74 -20.48 9.02
N GLU A 205 -5.67 -19.68 9.01
CA GLU A 205 -5.70 -18.27 9.41
C GLU A 205 -6.74 -17.47 8.61
N MET A 206 -6.84 -17.69 7.30
CA MET A 206 -7.88 -17.07 6.46
C MET A 206 -9.29 -17.34 6.99
N ALA A 207 -9.58 -18.54 7.48
CA ALA A 207 -10.87 -18.85 8.08
C ALA A 207 -11.05 -18.12 9.43
N GLU A 208 -10.04 -18.16 10.29
CA GLU A 208 -10.04 -17.53 11.62
C GLU A 208 -10.25 -16.01 11.54
N VAL A 209 -9.56 -15.33 10.62
CA VAL A 209 -9.66 -13.88 10.41
C VAL A 209 -10.88 -13.48 9.55
N GLY A 210 -11.76 -14.44 9.26
CA GLY A 210 -13.04 -14.23 8.60
C GLY A 210 -12.95 -13.83 7.13
N VAL A 211 -11.89 -14.22 6.40
CA VAL A 211 -11.80 -14.03 4.94
C VAL A 211 -12.94 -14.78 4.25
N VAL A 212 -13.15 -16.03 4.65
CA VAL A 212 -14.17 -16.92 4.07
C VAL A 212 -15.57 -16.30 4.16
N ALA A 213 -15.97 -15.86 5.36
CA ALA A 213 -17.27 -15.24 5.57
C ALA A 213 -17.46 -13.99 4.68
N LYS A 214 -16.40 -13.17 4.52
CA LYS A 214 -16.46 -11.98 3.66
C LYS A 214 -16.53 -12.33 2.18
N LEU A 215 -15.85 -13.38 1.73
CA LEU A 215 -15.98 -13.87 0.34
C LEU A 215 -17.39 -14.37 0.05
N CYS A 216 -18.02 -15.12 0.98
CA CYS A 216 -19.41 -15.55 0.85
C CYS A 216 -20.37 -14.35 0.78
N LEU A 217 -20.22 -13.39 1.69
CA LEU A 217 -21.04 -12.16 1.70
C LEU A 217 -20.87 -11.37 0.39
N LEU A 218 -19.64 -11.29 -0.13
CA LEU A 218 -19.33 -10.61 -1.39
C LEU A 218 -20.11 -11.18 -2.59
N LEU A 219 -20.45 -12.47 -2.58
CA LEU A 219 -21.29 -13.07 -3.62
C LEU A 219 -22.74 -12.57 -3.58
N GLN A 220 -23.22 -12.20 -2.38
CA GLN A 220 -24.60 -11.81 -2.11
C GLN A 220 -24.87 -10.31 -2.30
N VAL A 221 -23.84 -9.47 -2.24
CA VAL A 221 -23.97 -8.00 -2.39
C VAL A 221 -23.60 -7.52 -3.79
N ASP A 222 -23.92 -6.27 -4.13
CA ASP A 222 -23.52 -5.67 -5.40
C ASP A 222 -22.04 -5.24 -5.38
N VAL A 223 -21.23 -5.92 -6.20
CA VAL A 223 -19.79 -5.71 -6.38
C VAL A 223 -19.43 -6.14 -7.80
N SER A 224 -18.23 -5.77 -8.26
CA SER A 224 -17.79 -6.08 -9.62
C SER A 224 -17.83 -7.59 -9.91
N TRP A 225 -18.28 -7.94 -11.13
CA TRP A 225 -18.32 -9.34 -11.59
C TRP A 225 -16.98 -10.05 -11.41
N LYS A 226 -15.88 -9.37 -11.77
CA LYS A 226 -14.51 -9.90 -11.64
C LYS A 226 -14.16 -10.27 -10.19
N SER A 227 -14.60 -9.47 -9.22
CA SER A 227 -14.41 -9.77 -7.79
C SER A 227 -15.26 -10.96 -7.34
N LYS A 228 -16.51 -11.08 -7.79
CA LYS A 228 -17.35 -12.27 -7.51
C LYS A 228 -16.74 -13.54 -8.08
N GLU A 229 -16.27 -13.48 -9.32
CA GLU A 229 -15.62 -14.61 -9.98
C GLU A 229 -14.37 -15.07 -9.21
N LYS A 230 -13.51 -14.11 -8.84
CA LYS A 230 -12.30 -14.40 -8.06
C LYS A 230 -12.63 -14.95 -6.67
N ALA A 231 -13.66 -14.43 -6.01
CA ALA A 231 -14.14 -14.97 -4.73
C ALA A 231 -14.61 -16.43 -4.86
N ARG A 232 -15.36 -16.77 -5.93
CA ARG A 232 -15.76 -18.16 -6.21
C ARG A 232 -14.57 -19.07 -6.46
N GLU A 233 -13.57 -18.62 -7.21
CA GLU A 233 -12.33 -19.39 -7.43
C GLU A 233 -11.65 -19.74 -6.11
N VAL A 234 -11.47 -18.75 -5.23
CA VAL A 234 -10.83 -18.92 -3.92
C VAL A 234 -11.62 -19.89 -3.04
N LEU A 235 -12.95 -19.70 -2.95
CA LEU A 235 -13.85 -20.57 -2.17
C LEU A 235 -13.82 -22.02 -2.67
N ARG A 236 -13.81 -22.25 -3.99
CA ARG A 236 -13.75 -23.61 -4.56
C ARG A 236 -12.39 -24.27 -4.28
N ALA A 237 -11.30 -23.53 -4.49
CA ALA A 237 -9.94 -24.05 -4.33
C ALA A 237 -9.66 -24.60 -2.92
N HIS A 238 -10.24 -23.97 -1.90
CA HIS A 238 -10.02 -24.33 -0.48
C HIS A 238 -11.26 -24.88 0.23
N SER A 239 -12.30 -25.25 -0.54
CA SER A 239 -13.59 -25.72 -0.04
C SER A 239 -13.46 -26.87 0.97
N ARG A 240 -12.59 -27.84 0.73
CA ARG A 240 -12.37 -28.99 1.64
C ARG A 240 -11.83 -28.57 3.00
N ALA A 241 -10.93 -27.58 3.04
CA ALA A 241 -10.35 -27.09 4.29
C ALA A 241 -11.35 -26.25 5.08
N TRP A 242 -12.24 -25.53 4.39
CA TRP A 242 -13.16 -24.59 5.01
C TRP A 242 -14.53 -25.18 5.36
N ARG A 243 -15.05 -26.17 4.62
CA ARG A 243 -16.41 -26.70 4.83
C ARG A 243 -16.73 -27.11 6.27
N ASN A 244 -15.73 -27.56 7.03
CA ASN A 244 -15.88 -28.01 8.41
C ASN A 244 -15.25 -27.04 9.43
N SER A 245 -14.86 -25.83 9.00
CA SER A 245 -14.24 -24.87 9.90
C SER A 245 -15.28 -24.27 10.87
N PRO A 246 -15.03 -24.29 12.19
CA PRO A 246 -15.93 -23.69 13.17
C PRO A 246 -15.99 -22.16 13.05
N CYS A 247 -15.06 -21.54 12.32
CA CYS A 247 -14.98 -20.08 12.14
C CYS A 247 -15.96 -19.55 11.07
N ILE A 248 -16.71 -20.43 10.40
CA ILE A 248 -17.65 -20.04 9.35
C ILE A 248 -19.08 -20.10 9.91
N PRO A 249 -19.83 -18.99 9.85
CA PRO A 249 -21.23 -18.98 10.27
C PRO A 249 -22.07 -20.03 9.52
N PRO A 250 -22.93 -20.82 10.20
CA PRO A 250 -23.71 -21.89 9.58
C PRO A 250 -24.56 -21.44 8.39
N HIS A 251 -25.12 -20.22 8.44
CA HIS A 251 -25.92 -19.65 7.36
C HIS A 251 -25.12 -19.34 6.08
N LEU A 252 -23.80 -19.27 6.15
CA LEU A 252 -22.93 -19.09 4.98
C LEU A 252 -22.47 -20.42 4.36
N ILE A 253 -22.65 -21.54 5.07
CA ILE A 253 -22.29 -22.87 4.57
C ILE A 253 -23.11 -23.21 3.31
N SER A 254 -24.38 -22.83 3.25
CA SER A 254 -25.22 -23.00 2.05
C SER A 254 -24.78 -22.14 0.86
N SER A 255 -24.01 -21.07 1.11
CA SER A 255 -23.47 -20.18 0.08
C SER A 255 -22.09 -20.61 -0.43
N PHE A 256 -21.53 -21.72 0.09
CA PHE A 256 -20.32 -22.30 -0.45
C PHE A 256 -20.58 -22.92 -1.83
N PRO A 257 -19.74 -22.62 -2.83
CA PRO A 257 -19.81 -23.26 -4.13
C PRO A 257 -19.29 -24.71 -4.15
#